data_AF-A0A1M5NPY3-F1
#
_entry.id   AF-A0A1M5NPY3-F1
#
_cell.length_a   1.000
_cell.length_b   1.000
_cell.length_c   1.000
_cell.angle_alpha   90.00
_cell.angle_beta   90.00
_cell.angle_gamma   90.00
#
_symmetry.space_group_name_H-M   'P 1'
#
loop_
_entity.id
_entity.type
_entity.pdbx_description
1 polymer ?
#
loop_
_entity_poly.entity_id
_entity_poly.type
_entity_poly.pdbx_seq_one_letter_code
_entity_poly.pdbx_strand_id
1 'polypeptide(L)'
;MPSSKGVRKVQIGDNGGPPINSWGEKGATPAQLKATKLLGGPQRHTCLVGGARSGKTTTLVRTIMLRAIRFPGSRHVILRFRAVHADASVALDTIPKVMKMCFPSQGYKHVKSPHNLIRLPNGSEVWIGGLDDAARVDKILGNEYATIFLNECSQISWYSAKLVRSRLAQVIDGCTQRMLYDINPVGKSHWTNQLFGLKVDPDNGRTPLGDPENYERMFINPIDNAQNLDAGYVKELENSTGNYNKRFFKGEYIDEVNNALWTLDLIEACRVNPGEEPEFVQTVIAIDPSGASEAGDSSDIEMKPLNDEIGIIVASLGKDQKVYLRADLSLVAGPIGQGIDPETGQKRLGWAEVAVAAYHYYKADHILAEINYGGGMVEAVIRAQDGNVPVKTVRASTGKHIRAEPVSTLYTRDGVRHVGQFPQLEDQLCAFTSLGYGGAKSPDRADAWVWAVTDIALQDGANNWIEYYRRLNEKAGTLPEQQADEKKPEFGYAITPPDANKKHRVLVPEGISTLFLIDGTSMLVPVDRIVSVSAEDATAFGMRGWERLAA
;
A
#
# COMPACT_ATOMS: atom_id res chain seq x y z
N MET A 1 29.59 49.20 -10.46
CA MET A 1 29.67 48.15 -11.48
C MET A 1 30.34 46.94 -10.87
N PRO A 2 29.64 45.82 -10.61
CA PRO A 2 30.28 44.61 -10.15
C PRO A 2 30.92 43.91 -11.35
N SER A 3 32.19 43.54 -11.19
CA SER A 3 33.03 42.90 -12.21
C SER A 3 32.39 41.61 -12.73
N SER A 4 32.26 41.52 -14.05
CA SER A 4 31.92 40.31 -14.80
C SER A 4 33.04 39.26 -14.63
N LYS A 5 32.99 38.46 -13.56
CA LYS A 5 33.69 37.18 -13.55
C LYS A 5 33.01 36.28 -14.58
N GLY A 6 33.70 36.04 -15.69
CA GLY A 6 33.20 35.24 -16.80
C GLY A 6 32.64 33.91 -16.32
N VAL A 7 31.37 33.66 -16.62
CA VAL A 7 30.74 32.36 -16.45
C VAL A 7 31.51 31.39 -17.34
N ARG A 8 32.38 30.54 -16.75
CA ARG A 8 32.96 29.40 -17.48
C ARG A 8 31.79 28.59 -18.01
N LYS A 9 31.68 28.46 -19.35
CA LYS A 9 30.79 27.47 -19.97
C LYS A 9 31.17 26.11 -19.40
N VAL A 10 30.32 25.55 -18.54
CA VAL A 10 30.42 24.17 -18.05
C VAL A 10 30.46 23.27 -19.29
N GLN A 11 31.59 22.59 -19.55
CA GLN A 11 31.62 21.59 -20.62
C GLN A 11 30.95 20.31 -20.13
N ILE A 12 30.26 19.60 -21.02
CA ILE A 12 29.70 18.27 -20.73
C ILE A 12 30.85 17.36 -20.27
N GLY A 13 30.85 16.99 -18.99
CA GLY A 13 31.90 16.18 -18.37
C GLY A 13 32.62 16.82 -17.19
N ASP A 14 32.60 18.16 -17.07
CA ASP A 14 33.29 18.90 -15.99
C ASP A 14 32.58 18.78 -14.63
N ASN A 15 31.27 18.53 -14.63
CA ASN A 15 30.45 18.36 -13.41
C ASN A 15 30.25 16.88 -13.03
N GLY A 16 31.17 16.00 -13.44
CA GLY A 16 31.09 14.56 -13.17
C GLY A 16 30.05 13.80 -14.00
N GLY A 17 29.71 14.29 -15.19
CA GLY A 17 28.99 13.52 -16.22
C GLY A 17 29.93 12.63 -17.04
N PRO A 18 29.46 11.53 -17.66
CA PRO A 18 30.33 10.69 -18.48
C PRO A 18 30.70 11.36 -19.80
N PRO A 19 31.97 11.30 -20.25
CA PRO A 19 32.29 11.68 -21.60
C PRO A 19 31.71 10.63 -22.56
N ILE A 20 31.39 11.07 -23.77
CA ILE A 20 30.76 10.21 -24.78
C ILE A 20 31.68 9.03 -25.18
N ASN A 21 33.00 9.22 -25.11
CA ASN A 21 34.01 8.24 -25.52
C ASN A 21 34.32 7.14 -24.49
N SER A 22 33.67 7.09 -23.32
CA SER A 22 33.89 6.02 -22.33
C SER A 22 32.95 4.81 -22.50
N TRP A 23 32.39 4.61 -23.69
CA TRP A 23 31.75 3.34 -24.05
C TRP A 23 32.82 2.43 -24.66
N GLY A 24 32.80 1.14 -24.30
CA GLY A 24 33.79 0.17 -24.79
C GLY A 24 33.66 -0.10 -26.30
N GLU A 25 34.41 -1.06 -26.83
CA GLU A 25 34.52 -1.36 -28.27
C GLU A 25 33.17 -1.59 -28.97
N LYS A 26 32.18 -2.15 -28.26
CA LYS A 26 30.82 -2.37 -28.79
C LYS A 26 30.02 -1.06 -29.00
N GLY A 27 30.47 0.06 -28.43
CA GLY A 27 29.82 1.36 -28.52
C GLY A 27 28.50 1.47 -27.74
N ALA A 28 27.88 2.65 -27.81
CA ALA A 28 26.55 2.91 -27.25
C ALA A 28 25.51 3.04 -28.36
N THR A 29 24.25 2.70 -28.06
CA THR A 29 23.14 3.04 -28.95
C THR A 29 22.95 4.56 -29.02
N PRO A 30 22.31 5.10 -30.08
CA PRO A 30 21.98 6.53 -30.15
C PRO A 30 21.20 7.04 -28.93
N ALA A 31 20.31 6.23 -28.35
CA ALA A 31 19.59 6.59 -27.13
C ALA A 31 20.50 6.61 -25.90
N GLN A 32 21.43 5.64 -25.76
CA GLN A 32 22.42 5.65 -24.68
C GLN A 32 23.37 6.87 -24.77
N LEU A 33 23.68 7.33 -25.99
CA LEU A 33 24.45 8.56 -26.20
C LEU A 33 23.67 9.80 -25.75
N LYS A 34 22.38 9.89 -26.08
CA LYS A 34 21.49 10.97 -25.59
C LYS A 34 21.35 10.93 -24.07
N ALA A 35 21.16 9.75 -23.48
CA ALA A 35 21.10 9.57 -22.03
C ALA A 35 22.42 9.97 -21.35
N THR A 36 23.56 9.63 -21.96
CA THR A 36 24.90 10.06 -21.47
C THR A 36 25.03 11.57 -21.44
N LYS A 37 24.56 12.28 -22.48
CA LYS A 37 24.55 13.75 -22.52
C LYS A 37 23.64 14.33 -21.43
N LEU A 38 22.44 13.78 -21.26
CA LEU A 38 21.51 14.21 -20.21
C LEU A 38 22.13 14.06 -18.83
N LEU A 39 22.75 12.90 -18.55
CA LEU A 39 23.41 12.62 -17.26
C LEU A 39 24.61 13.54 -16.96
N GLY A 40 25.16 14.20 -17.98
CA GLY A 40 26.17 15.24 -17.84
C GLY A 40 25.63 16.67 -17.73
N GLY A 41 24.32 16.85 -17.75
CA GLY A 41 23.66 18.15 -17.66
C GLY A 41 23.77 18.81 -16.27
N PRO A 42 23.28 20.06 -16.11
CA PRO A 42 23.39 20.81 -14.87
C PRO A 42 22.46 20.32 -13.75
N GLN A 43 21.36 19.64 -14.07
CA GLN A 43 20.29 19.24 -13.15
C GLN A 43 20.72 18.21 -12.09
N ARG A 44 20.32 18.41 -10.83
CA ARG A 44 20.67 17.52 -9.72
C ARG A 44 19.99 16.16 -9.81
N HIS A 45 18.78 16.10 -10.36
CA HIS A 45 17.96 14.89 -10.43
C HIS A 45 17.75 14.44 -11.89
N THR A 46 18.09 13.20 -12.22
CA THR A 46 17.89 12.65 -13.58
C THR A 46 17.21 11.28 -13.55
N CYS A 47 16.09 11.15 -14.27
CA CYS A 47 15.32 9.91 -14.37
C CYS A 47 15.36 9.34 -15.79
N LEU A 48 15.77 8.07 -15.92
CA LEU A 48 15.56 7.31 -17.15
C LEU A 48 14.28 6.48 -17.03
N VAL A 49 13.32 6.75 -17.91
CA VAL A 49 12.03 6.05 -17.98
C VAL A 49 12.03 5.14 -19.19
N GLY A 50 11.41 3.96 -19.11
CA GLY A 50 11.05 3.21 -20.32
C GLY A 50 10.93 1.72 -20.11
N GLY A 51 10.73 0.98 -21.20
CA GLY A 51 10.38 -0.44 -21.16
C GLY A 51 11.50 -1.42 -20.77
N ALA A 52 11.19 -2.71 -20.83
CA ALA A 52 12.08 -3.79 -20.42
C ALA A 52 13.37 -3.83 -21.26
N ARG A 53 14.50 -4.20 -20.65
CA ARG A 53 15.80 -4.39 -21.34
C ARG A 53 16.27 -3.23 -22.23
N SER A 54 15.82 -2.00 -21.96
CA SER A 54 16.19 -0.81 -22.73
C SER A 54 17.59 -0.25 -22.44
N GLY A 55 18.31 -0.83 -21.46
CA GLY A 55 19.67 -0.41 -21.12
C GLY A 55 19.77 0.76 -20.13
N LYS A 56 18.65 1.13 -19.45
CA LYS A 56 18.61 2.15 -18.38
C LYS A 56 19.65 1.90 -17.30
N THR A 57 19.52 0.76 -16.60
CA THR A 57 20.33 0.42 -15.44
C THR A 57 21.81 0.34 -15.79
N THR A 58 22.17 -0.27 -16.93
CA THR A 58 23.56 -0.30 -17.44
C THR A 58 24.12 1.11 -17.64
N THR A 59 23.32 2.03 -18.20
CA THR A 59 23.74 3.42 -18.45
C THR A 59 23.97 4.20 -17.15
N LEU A 60 23.10 4.01 -16.16
CA LEU A 60 23.21 4.66 -14.86
C LEU A 60 24.36 4.07 -14.02
N VAL A 61 24.50 2.75 -13.98
CA VAL A 61 25.61 2.08 -13.30
C VAL A 61 26.94 2.48 -13.91
N ARG A 62 27.06 2.53 -15.24
CA ARG A 62 28.26 3.05 -15.93
C ARG A 62 28.60 4.48 -15.47
N THR A 63 27.58 5.33 -15.32
CA THR A 63 27.76 6.71 -14.86
C THR A 63 28.30 6.77 -13.44
N ILE A 64 27.78 5.93 -12.54
CA ILE A 64 28.25 5.83 -11.15
C ILE A 64 29.69 5.32 -11.10
N MET A 65 30.00 4.24 -11.83
CA MET A 65 31.36 3.68 -11.84
C MET A 65 32.37 4.69 -12.38
N LEU A 66 32.03 5.40 -13.46
CA LEU A 66 32.92 6.44 -13.98
C LEU A 66 33.14 7.57 -12.97
N ARG A 67 32.08 8.01 -12.28
CA ARG A 67 32.20 9.02 -11.22
C ARG A 67 33.11 8.52 -10.10
N ALA A 68 32.93 7.28 -9.66
CA ALA A 68 33.78 6.66 -8.65
C ALA A 68 35.25 6.58 -9.08
N ILE A 69 35.53 6.29 -10.36
CA ILE A 69 36.89 6.27 -10.92
C ILE A 69 37.50 7.69 -10.96
N ARG A 70 36.72 8.68 -11.38
CA ARG A 70 37.20 10.05 -11.62
C ARG A 70 37.44 10.88 -10.36
N PHE A 71 36.67 10.63 -9.31
CA PHE A 71 36.67 11.44 -8.10
C PHE A 71 37.14 10.60 -6.91
N PRO A 72 38.43 10.63 -6.55
CA PRO A 72 38.97 9.85 -5.44
C PRO A 72 38.23 10.12 -4.11
N GLY A 73 38.01 9.07 -3.32
CA GLY A 73 37.32 9.15 -2.03
C GLY A 73 35.82 9.44 -2.10
N SER A 74 35.23 9.44 -3.31
CA SER A 74 33.79 9.64 -3.47
C SER A 74 33.00 8.42 -3.03
N ARG A 75 31.85 8.66 -2.39
CA ARG A 75 30.89 7.64 -2.00
C ARG A 75 29.66 7.74 -2.88
N HIS A 76 29.23 6.60 -3.39
CA HIS A 76 28.03 6.44 -4.18
C HIS A 76 27.19 5.31 -3.59
N VAL A 77 25.90 5.32 -3.86
CA VAL A 77 25.01 4.23 -3.42
C VAL A 77 23.99 3.89 -4.49
N ILE A 78 23.72 2.60 -4.64
CA ILE A 78 22.67 2.04 -5.49
C ILE A 78 21.68 1.30 -4.60
N LEU A 79 20.42 1.74 -4.65
CA LEU A 79 19.37 1.26 -3.77
C LEU A 79 18.22 0.69 -4.59
N ARG A 80 17.75 -0.49 -4.20
CA ARG A 80 16.44 -1.03 -4.62
C ARG A 80 15.51 -1.10 -3.41
N PHE A 81 14.26 -1.49 -3.61
CA PHE A 81 13.39 -1.78 -2.48
C PHE A 81 13.94 -2.92 -1.63
N ARG A 82 14.17 -4.11 -2.22
CA ARG A 82 14.79 -5.25 -1.51
C ARG A 82 16.30 -5.33 -1.72
N ALA A 83 17.07 -5.50 -0.65
CA ALA A 83 18.54 -5.60 -0.78
C ALA A 83 19.00 -6.84 -1.54
N VAL A 84 18.29 -7.96 -1.39
CA VAL A 84 18.58 -9.20 -2.12
C VAL A 84 18.49 -9.01 -3.63
N HIS A 85 17.54 -8.19 -4.10
CA HIS A 85 17.45 -7.84 -5.51
C HIS A 85 18.57 -6.91 -5.94
N ALA A 86 18.99 -5.97 -5.08
CA ALA A 86 20.14 -5.11 -5.37
C ALA A 86 21.44 -5.93 -5.50
N ASP A 87 21.66 -6.92 -4.64
CA ASP A 87 22.82 -7.80 -4.75
C ASP A 87 22.77 -8.62 -6.04
N ALA A 88 21.64 -9.28 -6.31
CA ALA A 88 21.49 -10.16 -7.47
C ALA A 88 21.58 -9.43 -8.82
N SER A 89 20.78 -8.37 -9.04
CA SER A 89 20.66 -7.72 -10.35
C SER A 89 21.70 -6.64 -10.60
N VAL A 90 22.23 -6.01 -9.55
CA VAL A 90 23.20 -4.91 -9.67
C VAL A 90 24.61 -5.37 -9.33
N ALA A 91 24.83 -5.85 -8.10
CA ALA A 91 26.19 -6.15 -7.62
C ALA A 91 26.82 -7.35 -8.32
N LEU A 92 26.04 -8.42 -8.50
CA LEU A 92 26.53 -9.68 -9.08
C LEU A 92 26.36 -9.75 -10.61
N ASP A 93 25.51 -8.90 -11.20
CA ASP A 93 25.22 -8.94 -12.64
C ASP A 93 25.64 -7.66 -13.38
N THR A 94 24.97 -6.53 -13.10
CA THR A 94 25.17 -5.31 -13.90
C THR A 94 26.56 -4.69 -13.71
N ILE A 95 27.06 -4.58 -12.47
CA ILE A 95 28.37 -3.96 -12.20
C ILE A 95 29.51 -4.75 -12.86
N PRO A 96 29.64 -6.08 -12.70
CA PRO A 96 30.70 -6.85 -13.35
C PRO A 96 30.66 -6.72 -14.87
N LYS A 97 29.47 -6.74 -15.48
CA LYS A 97 29.30 -6.52 -16.93
C LYS A 97 29.76 -5.13 -17.34
N VAL A 98 29.35 -4.09 -16.62
CA VAL A 98 29.77 -2.70 -16.88
C VAL A 98 31.28 -2.53 -16.75
N MET A 99 31.89 -3.09 -15.70
CA MET A 99 33.34 -3.03 -15.52
C MET A 99 34.07 -3.74 -16.65
N LYS A 100 33.65 -4.95 -17.01
CA LYS A 100 34.26 -5.69 -18.14
C LYS A 100 34.12 -4.96 -19.46
N MET A 101 32.95 -4.40 -19.75
CA MET A 101 32.66 -3.78 -21.05
C MET A 101 33.21 -2.36 -21.18
N CYS A 102 33.17 -1.56 -20.12
CA CYS A 102 33.46 -0.12 -20.18
C CYS A 102 34.77 0.26 -19.49
N PHE A 103 35.24 -0.54 -18.52
CA PHE A 103 36.42 -0.24 -17.71
C PHE A 103 37.32 -1.48 -17.51
N PRO A 104 37.71 -2.21 -18.58
CA PRO A 104 38.37 -3.51 -18.45
C PRO A 104 39.71 -3.47 -17.71
N SER A 105 40.40 -2.33 -17.74
CA SER A 105 41.67 -2.11 -17.03
C SER A 105 41.50 -1.65 -15.58
N GLN A 106 40.28 -1.32 -15.15
CA GLN A 106 40.02 -0.79 -13.82
C GLN A 106 39.80 -1.94 -12.81
N GLY A 107 40.76 -2.13 -11.91
CA GLY A 107 40.58 -3.01 -10.76
C GLY A 107 39.51 -2.49 -9.80
N TYR A 108 38.79 -3.40 -9.16
CA TYR A 108 37.85 -3.13 -8.07
C TYR A 108 37.76 -4.36 -7.13
N LYS A 109 37.30 -4.15 -5.90
CA LYS A 109 37.01 -5.24 -4.94
C LYS A 109 35.55 -5.19 -4.53
N HIS A 110 34.87 -6.33 -4.55
CA HIS A 110 33.54 -6.47 -3.96
C HIS A 110 33.68 -6.94 -2.51
N VAL A 111 33.27 -6.10 -1.57
CA VAL A 111 33.22 -6.39 -0.14
C VAL A 111 31.78 -6.73 0.21
N LYS A 112 31.54 -7.89 0.81
CA LYS A 112 30.18 -8.33 1.22
C LYS A 112 29.90 -8.16 2.72
N SER A 113 30.95 -8.10 3.56
CA SER A 113 30.83 -8.01 5.02
C SER A 113 31.88 -7.04 5.58
N PRO A 114 31.53 -6.17 6.55
CA PRO A 114 30.22 -6.00 7.18
C PRO A 114 29.18 -5.24 6.32
N HIS A 115 29.59 -4.76 5.15
CA HIS A 115 28.76 -3.98 4.23
C HIS A 115 28.90 -4.50 2.80
N ASN A 116 27.82 -4.43 2.02
CA ASN A 116 27.81 -4.76 0.60
C ASN A 116 28.22 -3.53 -0.22
N LEU A 117 29.48 -3.47 -0.64
CA LEU A 117 30.01 -2.36 -1.43
C LEU A 117 31.10 -2.79 -2.41
N ILE A 118 31.26 -2.00 -3.47
CA ILE A 118 32.41 -2.04 -4.36
C ILE A 118 33.41 -0.97 -3.92
N ARG A 119 34.68 -1.35 -3.76
CA ARG A 119 35.77 -0.42 -3.45
C ARG A 119 36.76 -0.34 -4.61
N LEU A 120 37.10 0.89 -5.01
CA LEU A 120 38.08 1.17 -6.04
C LEU A 120 39.46 1.50 -5.42
N PRO A 121 40.57 1.34 -6.19
CA PRO A 121 41.93 1.63 -5.73
C PRO A 121 42.15 3.08 -5.28
N ASN A 122 41.37 4.03 -5.80
CA ASN A 122 41.43 5.45 -5.44
C ASN A 122 40.65 5.79 -4.14
N GLY A 123 40.20 4.78 -3.40
CA GLY A 123 39.44 4.94 -2.16
C GLY A 123 37.95 5.20 -2.33
N SER A 124 37.44 5.33 -3.57
CA SER A 124 36.02 5.53 -3.81
C SER A 124 35.21 4.26 -3.56
N GLU A 125 33.97 4.44 -3.11
CA GLU A 125 33.07 3.36 -2.71
C GLU A 125 31.72 3.47 -3.42
N VAL A 126 31.20 2.32 -3.87
CA VAL A 126 29.84 2.19 -4.40
C VAL A 126 29.08 1.18 -3.54
N TRP A 127 28.25 1.70 -2.65
CA TRP A 127 27.42 0.93 -1.74
C TRP A 127 26.21 0.34 -2.47
N ILE A 128 25.82 -0.89 -2.13
CA ILE A 128 24.65 -1.56 -2.69
C ILE A 128 23.72 -1.96 -1.55
N GLY A 129 22.44 -1.59 -1.63
CA GLY A 129 21.50 -1.79 -0.53
C GLY A 129 20.04 -1.86 -0.91
N GLY A 130 19.24 -2.16 0.11
CA GLY A 130 17.78 -2.20 0.07
C GLY A 130 17.17 -1.20 1.06
N LEU A 131 15.93 -0.83 0.81
CA LEU A 131 15.11 0.07 1.64
C LEU A 131 14.08 -0.70 2.49
N ASP A 132 14.13 -2.03 2.47
CA ASP A 132 13.19 -2.97 3.08
C ASP A 132 13.47 -3.34 4.54
N ASP A 133 14.61 -2.91 5.08
CA ASP A 133 15.05 -3.22 6.44
C ASP A 133 15.50 -1.94 7.16
N ALA A 134 14.89 -1.63 8.30
CA ALA A 134 15.14 -0.38 9.02
C ALA A 134 16.59 -0.25 9.48
N ALA A 135 17.20 -1.32 9.99
CA ALA A 135 18.59 -1.30 10.46
C ALA A 135 19.59 -1.06 9.31
N ARG A 136 19.31 -1.58 8.12
CA ARG A 136 20.08 -1.31 6.90
C ARG A 136 19.88 0.12 6.41
N VAL A 137 18.65 0.61 6.42
CA VAL A 137 18.34 2.00 6.07
C VAL A 137 19.09 2.94 7.00
N ASP A 138 19.08 2.72 8.31
CA ASP A 138 19.82 3.54 9.28
C ASP A 138 21.32 3.62 8.97
N LYS A 139 21.94 2.51 8.54
CA LYS A 139 23.35 2.49 8.12
C LYS A 139 23.61 3.29 6.85
N ILE A 140 22.70 3.22 5.87
CA ILE A 140 22.77 4.07 4.66
C ILE A 140 22.60 5.54 5.07
N LEU A 141 21.70 5.82 6.01
CA LEU A 141 21.45 7.16 6.55
C LEU A 141 22.63 7.69 7.40
N GLY A 142 23.47 6.84 7.97
CA GLY A 142 24.68 7.26 8.68
C GLY A 142 25.79 7.83 7.79
N ASN A 143 25.64 7.78 6.47
CA ASN A 143 26.66 8.19 5.50
C ASN A 143 26.18 9.32 4.58
N GLU A 144 27.15 9.98 3.95
CA GLU A 144 26.91 10.99 2.92
C GLU A 144 27.44 10.50 1.58
N TYR A 145 26.69 10.77 0.51
CA TYR A 145 26.99 10.32 -0.84
C TYR A 145 27.10 11.47 -1.82
N ALA A 146 28.05 11.37 -2.75
CA ALA A 146 28.14 12.23 -3.93
C ALA A 146 27.15 11.77 -5.02
N THR A 147 26.66 10.52 -4.97
CA THR A 147 25.62 10.03 -5.89
C THR A 147 24.74 9.00 -5.23
N ILE A 148 23.43 9.16 -5.40
CA ILE A 148 22.44 8.17 -5.00
C ILE A 148 21.68 7.74 -6.24
N PHE A 149 21.54 6.43 -6.45
CA PHE A 149 20.73 5.85 -7.52
C PHE A 149 19.62 5.00 -6.92
N LEU A 150 18.37 5.39 -7.20
CA LEU A 150 17.19 4.59 -6.91
C LEU A 150 16.84 3.75 -8.14
N ASN A 151 17.08 2.45 -8.04
CA ASN A 151 16.80 1.49 -9.10
C ASN A 151 15.42 0.86 -8.91
N GLU A 152 14.67 0.76 -10.02
CA GLU A 152 13.29 0.29 -10.08
C GLU A 152 12.37 1.08 -9.15
N CYS A 153 12.30 2.39 -9.40
CA CYS A 153 11.50 3.32 -8.60
C CYS A 153 10.02 2.97 -8.52
N SER A 154 9.49 2.12 -9.41
CA SER A 154 8.12 1.59 -9.32
C SER A 154 7.86 0.82 -8.01
N GLN A 155 8.92 0.30 -7.37
CA GLN A 155 8.82 -0.42 -6.09
C GLN A 155 9.19 0.46 -4.88
N ILE A 156 9.63 1.70 -5.11
CA ILE A 156 10.17 2.57 -4.06
C ILE A 156 9.16 3.67 -3.77
N SER A 157 8.69 3.76 -2.53
CA SER A 157 7.77 4.81 -2.10
C SER A 157 8.42 6.19 -2.12
N TRP A 158 7.59 7.23 -2.31
CA TRP A 158 8.04 8.61 -2.23
C TRP A 158 8.67 8.95 -0.88
N TYR A 159 8.11 8.43 0.22
CA TYR A 159 8.68 8.61 1.56
C TYR A 159 10.11 8.08 1.65
N SER A 160 10.35 6.85 1.18
CA SER A 160 11.70 6.26 1.19
C SER A 160 12.66 7.04 0.30
N ALA A 161 12.20 7.49 -0.86
CA ALA A 161 12.98 8.36 -1.74
C ALA A 161 13.36 9.69 -1.06
N LYS A 162 12.42 10.36 -0.37
CA LYS A 162 12.69 11.59 0.41
C LYS A 162 13.72 11.35 1.51
N LEU A 163 13.56 10.26 2.25
CA LEU A 163 14.44 9.93 3.38
C LEU A 163 15.91 9.85 2.94
N VAL A 164 16.19 9.14 1.84
CA VAL A 164 17.58 9.01 1.35
C VAL A 164 18.11 10.25 0.63
N ARG A 165 17.25 11.12 0.08
CA ARG A 165 17.69 12.37 -0.57
C ARG A 165 18.48 13.27 0.38
N SER A 166 18.18 13.25 1.67
CA SER A 166 18.92 13.98 2.71
C SER A 166 20.41 13.59 2.79
N ARG A 167 20.77 12.39 2.31
CA ARG A 167 22.15 11.86 2.33
C ARG A 167 22.95 12.22 1.10
N LEU A 168 22.35 12.87 0.11
CA LEU A 168 23.04 13.38 -1.07
C LEU A 168 23.79 14.67 -0.71
N ALA A 169 24.81 14.54 0.15
CA ALA A 169 25.46 15.65 0.83
C ALA A 169 26.99 15.65 0.72
N GLN A 170 27.63 14.55 0.30
CA GLN A 170 29.09 14.50 0.26
C GLN A 170 29.63 15.53 -0.74
N VAL A 171 30.60 16.31 -0.30
CA VAL A 171 31.30 17.29 -1.15
C VAL A 171 32.65 16.71 -1.54
N ILE A 172 32.88 16.59 -2.84
CA ILE A 172 34.18 16.24 -3.43
C ILE A 172 34.49 17.29 -4.47
N ASP A 173 35.72 17.81 -4.49
CA ASP A 173 36.13 18.86 -5.42
C ASP A 173 35.89 18.43 -6.88
N GLY A 174 35.28 19.32 -7.67
CA GLY A 174 34.85 19.05 -9.05
C GLY A 174 33.71 18.03 -9.23
N CYS A 175 33.22 17.37 -8.18
CA CYS A 175 32.13 16.39 -8.26
C CYS A 175 30.82 16.99 -7.78
N THR A 176 29.91 17.34 -8.69
CA THR A 176 28.57 17.76 -8.28
C THR A 176 27.77 16.57 -7.77
N GLN A 177 26.94 16.79 -6.74
CA GLN A 177 26.10 15.73 -6.21
C GLN A 177 24.94 15.43 -7.17
N ARG A 178 24.66 14.14 -7.40
CA ARG A 178 23.64 13.69 -8.37
C ARG A 178 22.70 12.67 -7.77
N MET A 179 21.41 12.82 -8.04
CA MET A 179 20.44 11.75 -7.82
C MET A 179 19.99 11.17 -9.16
N LEU A 180 20.06 9.85 -9.24
CA LEU A 180 19.72 9.07 -10.43
C LEU A 180 18.53 8.18 -10.14
N TYR A 181 17.69 7.97 -11.14
CA TYR A 181 16.47 7.18 -11.03
C TYR A 181 16.27 6.37 -12.30
N ASP A 182 15.83 5.12 -12.19
CA ASP A 182 15.18 4.44 -13.30
C ASP A 182 13.83 3.84 -12.91
N ILE A 183 12.97 3.73 -13.91
CA ILE A 183 11.63 3.17 -13.74
C ILE A 183 11.15 2.55 -15.06
N ASN A 184 10.51 1.38 -14.93
CA ASN A 184 9.57 0.91 -15.94
C ASN A 184 8.23 1.55 -15.59
N PRO A 185 7.65 2.40 -16.46
CA PRO A 185 6.52 3.23 -16.09
C PRO A 185 5.35 2.43 -15.51
N VAL A 186 4.66 3.07 -14.58
CA VAL A 186 3.46 2.59 -13.88
C VAL A 186 2.33 3.58 -14.17
N GLY A 187 1.37 3.74 -13.26
CA GLY A 187 0.33 4.75 -13.41
C GLY A 187 0.86 6.20 -13.38
N LYS A 188 0.10 7.12 -13.99
CA LYS A 188 0.46 8.55 -14.14
C LYS A 188 0.54 9.30 -12.81
N SER A 189 -0.07 8.82 -11.71
CA SER A 189 0.02 9.46 -10.40
C SER A 189 1.32 9.14 -9.67
N HIS A 190 2.10 8.15 -10.14
CA HIS A 190 3.35 7.80 -9.49
C HIS A 190 4.30 9.00 -9.35
N TRP A 191 4.96 9.10 -8.21
CA TRP A 191 5.76 10.28 -7.82
C TRP A 191 6.87 10.61 -8.84
N THR A 192 7.39 9.64 -9.59
CA THR A 192 8.34 9.91 -10.68
C THR A 192 7.70 10.70 -11.82
N ASN A 193 6.45 10.42 -12.18
CA ASN A 193 5.76 11.18 -13.21
C ASN A 193 5.37 12.57 -12.70
N GLN A 194 4.93 12.67 -11.44
CA GLN A 194 4.64 13.96 -10.80
C GLN A 194 5.89 14.85 -10.77
N LEU A 195 7.02 14.32 -10.29
CA LEU A 195 8.25 15.07 -10.10
C LEU A 195 8.94 15.42 -11.43
N PHE A 196 9.10 14.45 -12.34
CA PHE A 196 9.88 14.66 -13.55
C PHE A 196 9.05 15.07 -14.76
N GLY A 197 7.78 14.65 -14.80
CA GLY A 197 6.87 14.91 -15.91
C GLY A 197 6.01 16.14 -15.71
N LEU A 198 5.24 16.14 -14.63
CA LEU A 198 4.32 17.23 -14.31
C LEU A 198 5.03 18.39 -13.60
N LYS A 199 6.23 18.18 -13.06
CA LYS A 199 7.02 19.16 -12.30
C LYS A 199 6.27 19.70 -11.08
N VAL A 200 5.59 18.81 -10.37
CA VAL A 200 4.86 19.12 -9.13
C VAL A 200 5.40 18.32 -7.94
N ASP A 201 5.17 18.83 -6.73
CA ASP A 201 5.51 18.20 -5.48
C ASP A 201 4.69 16.91 -5.28
N PRO A 202 5.33 15.74 -5.11
CA PRO A 202 4.59 14.50 -4.89
C PRO A 202 3.83 14.39 -3.57
N ASP A 203 4.08 15.26 -2.58
CA ASP A 203 3.32 15.24 -1.32
C ASP A 203 1.87 15.69 -1.49
N ASN A 204 1.57 16.49 -2.52
CA ASN A 204 0.22 16.96 -2.81
C ASN A 204 -0.21 16.84 -4.27
N GLY A 205 0.72 16.52 -5.18
CA GLY A 205 0.49 16.31 -6.61
C GLY A 205 0.05 17.56 -7.39
N ARG A 206 0.12 18.76 -6.79
CA ARG A 206 -0.47 20.00 -7.32
C ARG A 206 0.46 21.20 -7.27
N THR A 207 1.28 21.33 -6.22
CA THR A 207 2.19 22.47 -6.05
C THR A 207 3.34 22.36 -7.05
N PRO A 208 3.58 23.37 -7.91
CA PRO A 208 4.73 23.39 -8.78
C PRO A 208 6.05 23.34 -7.99
N LEU A 209 7.05 22.63 -8.52
CA LEU A 209 8.39 22.62 -7.93
C LEU A 209 9.02 24.02 -8.01
N GLY A 210 9.78 24.39 -6.98
CA GLY A 210 10.50 25.68 -6.95
C GLY A 210 11.57 25.80 -8.05
N ASP A 211 12.29 24.71 -8.33
CA ASP A 211 13.34 24.62 -9.35
C ASP A 211 13.06 23.47 -10.34
N PRO A 212 12.08 23.59 -11.24
CA PRO A 212 11.64 22.49 -12.11
C PRO A 212 12.73 21.97 -13.07
N GLU A 213 13.66 22.83 -13.49
CA GLU A 213 14.83 22.51 -14.32
C GLU A 213 15.87 21.65 -13.60
N ASN A 214 15.77 21.54 -12.26
CA ASN A 214 16.67 20.70 -11.47
C ASN A 214 16.30 19.21 -11.53
N TYR A 215 15.19 18.87 -12.19
CA TYR A 215 14.68 17.53 -12.39
C TYR A 215 14.55 17.30 -13.88
N GLU A 216 15.26 16.34 -14.47
CA GLU A 216 15.09 15.99 -15.89
C GLU A 216 14.78 14.52 -16.08
N ARG A 217 14.05 14.21 -17.17
CA ARG A 217 13.81 12.83 -17.58
C ARG A 217 14.06 12.60 -19.06
N MET A 218 14.39 11.37 -19.39
CA MET A 218 14.43 10.88 -20.77
C MET A 218 13.78 9.50 -20.85
N PHE A 219 13.11 9.24 -21.97
CA PHE A 219 12.62 7.91 -22.32
C PHE A 219 13.68 7.12 -23.10
N ILE A 220 13.85 5.85 -22.73
CA ILE A 220 14.68 4.87 -23.43
C ILE A 220 14.03 3.49 -23.33
N ASN A 221 13.70 2.92 -24.49
CA ASN A 221 12.81 1.77 -24.66
C ASN A 221 13.53 0.56 -25.30
N PRO A 222 12.93 -0.65 -25.29
CA PRO A 222 13.58 -1.84 -25.84
C PRO A 222 14.00 -1.65 -27.30
N ILE A 223 13.19 -0.93 -28.09
CA ILE A 223 13.47 -0.63 -29.50
C ILE A 223 14.77 0.18 -29.68
N ASP A 224 15.09 1.06 -28.74
CA ASP A 224 16.33 1.86 -28.73
C ASP A 224 17.58 1.02 -28.44
N ASN A 225 17.37 -0.23 -27.99
CA ASN A 225 18.40 -1.20 -27.67
C ASN A 225 18.28 -2.46 -28.53
N ALA A 226 17.47 -2.43 -29.60
CA ALA A 226 17.17 -3.62 -30.42
C ALA A 226 18.43 -4.33 -30.96
N GLN A 227 19.49 -3.59 -31.29
CA GLN A 227 20.78 -4.16 -31.72
C GLN A 227 21.48 -5.04 -30.67
N ASN A 228 21.06 -4.97 -29.41
CA ASN A 228 21.58 -5.76 -28.28
C ASN A 228 20.55 -6.78 -27.76
N LEU A 229 19.39 -6.90 -28.40
CA LEU A 229 18.30 -7.79 -27.99
C LEU A 229 18.05 -8.84 -29.06
N ASP A 230 17.52 -9.98 -28.63
CA ASP A 230 17.02 -10.97 -29.57
C ASP A 230 15.80 -10.42 -30.34
N ALA A 231 15.75 -10.65 -31.65
CA ALA A 231 14.70 -10.12 -32.51
C ALA A 231 13.32 -10.73 -32.19
N GLY A 232 13.28 -12.01 -31.81
CA GLY A 232 12.06 -12.69 -31.36
C GLY A 232 11.52 -12.08 -30.08
N TYR A 233 12.38 -11.81 -29.11
CA TYR A 233 12.01 -11.13 -27.86
C TYR A 233 11.42 -9.74 -28.10
N VAL A 234 12.03 -8.93 -28.97
CA VAL A 234 11.50 -7.58 -29.29
C VAL A 234 10.11 -7.70 -29.94
N LYS A 235 9.94 -8.64 -30.86
CA LYS A 235 8.66 -8.89 -31.53
C LYS A 235 7.57 -9.39 -30.56
N GLU A 236 7.92 -10.22 -29.59
CA GLU A 236 7.00 -10.68 -28.55
C GLU A 236 6.53 -9.50 -27.67
N LEU A 237 7.44 -8.64 -27.24
CA LEU A 237 7.10 -7.42 -26.51
C LEU A 237 6.22 -6.47 -27.35
N GLU A 238 6.55 -6.28 -28.62
CA GLU A 238 5.79 -5.45 -29.54
C GLU A 238 4.35 -5.96 -29.73
N ASN A 239 4.18 -7.27 -29.85
CA ASN A 239 2.89 -7.94 -30.04
C ASN A 239 2.06 -8.09 -28.77
N SER A 240 2.64 -7.83 -27.58
CA SER A 240 1.89 -7.83 -26.33
C SER A 240 0.77 -6.77 -26.34
N THR A 241 -0.25 -6.91 -25.50
CA THR A 241 -1.43 -6.02 -25.50
C THR A 241 -1.60 -5.25 -24.19
N GLY A 242 -2.49 -4.25 -24.21
CA GLY A 242 -2.93 -3.52 -23.03
C GLY A 242 -1.81 -2.81 -22.25
N ASN A 243 -1.95 -2.82 -20.92
CA ASN A 243 -1.02 -2.16 -20.01
C ASN A 243 0.38 -2.78 -20.04
N TYR A 244 0.50 -4.08 -20.30
CA TYR A 244 1.79 -4.74 -20.43
C TYR A 244 2.61 -4.15 -21.58
N ASN A 245 2.01 -3.99 -22.76
CA ASN A 245 2.64 -3.35 -23.91
C ASN A 245 3.04 -1.90 -23.63
N LYS A 246 2.12 -1.12 -23.05
CA LYS A 246 2.37 0.29 -22.69
C LYS A 246 3.60 0.43 -21.79
N ARG A 247 3.69 -0.39 -20.73
CA ARG A 247 4.78 -0.31 -19.75
C ARG A 247 6.10 -0.84 -20.29
N PHE A 248 6.10 -2.05 -20.86
CA PHE A 248 7.32 -2.79 -21.14
C PHE A 248 7.84 -2.64 -22.55
N PHE A 249 7.00 -2.26 -23.51
CA PHE A 249 7.43 -1.97 -24.89
C PHE A 249 7.48 -0.47 -25.17
N LYS A 250 6.35 0.23 -25.00
CA LYS A 250 6.25 1.66 -25.34
C LYS A 250 6.87 2.59 -24.30
N GLY A 251 7.04 2.12 -23.07
CA GLY A 251 7.56 2.92 -21.96
C GLY A 251 6.64 4.09 -21.60
N GLU A 252 5.33 3.89 -21.70
CA GLU A 252 4.30 4.90 -21.41
C GLU A 252 3.77 4.73 -19.99
N TYR A 253 3.61 5.86 -19.28
CA TYR A 253 2.84 5.87 -18.04
C TYR A 253 1.36 5.57 -18.35
N ILE A 254 0.75 4.70 -17.57
CA ILE A 254 -0.62 4.27 -17.76
C ILE A 254 -1.56 5.36 -17.23
N ASP A 255 -2.57 5.71 -18.02
CA ASP A 255 -3.71 6.46 -17.53
C ASP A 255 -4.37 5.67 -16.40
N GLU A 256 -4.19 6.17 -15.18
CA GLU A 256 -4.98 5.70 -14.05
C GLU A 256 -6.41 6.19 -14.24
N VAL A 257 -7.37 5.37 -13.82
CA VAL A 257 -8.72 5.87 -13.63
C VAL A 257 -8.60 6.98 -12.57
N ASN A 258 -8.77 8.25 -12.97
CA ASN A 258 -8.62 9.39 -12.07
C ASN A 258 -9.47 9.15 -10.81
N ASN A 259 -8.83 9.32 -9.64
CA ASN A 259 -9.41 9.07 -8.31
C ASN A 259 -9.64 7.60 -7.92
N ALA A 260 -8.94 6.63 -8.51
CA ALA A 260 -9.02 5.23 -8.07
C ALA A 260 -8.73 5.09 -6.57
N LEU A 261 -9.59 4.38 -5.83
CA LEU A 261 -9.42 4.15 -4.39
C LEU A 261 -8.30 3.13 -4.14
N TRP A 262 -8.15 2.13 -5.02
CA TRP A 262 -7.04 1.18 -4.99
C TRP A 262 -6.29 1.20 -6.32
N THR A 263 -4.98 0.97 -6.22
CA THR A 263 -4.12 0.68 -7.36
C THR A 263 -3.46 -0.66 -7.14
N LEU A 264 -3.08 -1.34 -8.23
CA LEU A 264 -2.34 -2.60 -8.15
C LEU A 264 -1.04 -2.44 -7.37
N ASP A 265 -0.34 -1.31 -7.51
CA ASP A 265 0.90 -1.04 -6.77
C ASP A 265 0.64 -0.92 -5.26
N LEU A 266 -0.48 -0.31 -4.85
CA LEU A 266 -0.87 -0.22 -3.43
C LEU A 266 -1.23 -1.60 -2.85
N ILE A 267 -1.96 -2.42 -3.60
CA ILE A 267 -2.30 -3.78 -3.19
C ILE A 267 -1.04 -4.63 -3.08
N GLU A 268 -0.15 -4.55 -4.05
CA GLU A 268 1.11 -5.30 -4.06
C GLU A 268 2.04 -4.86 -2.91
N ALA A 269 2.02 -3.59 -2.51
CA ALA A 269 2.73 -3.15 -1.31
C ALA A 269 2.18 -3.75 -0.01
N CYS A 270 0.92 -4.20 0.01
CA CYS A 270 0.26 -4.82 1.15
C CYS A 270 0.37 -6.36 1.14
N ARG A 271 1.18 -6.95 0.24
CA ARG A 271 1.29 -8.41 0.11
C ARG A 271 2.01 -9.07 1.28
N VAL A 272 1.52 -10.24 1.67
CA VAL A 272 2.19 -11.17 2.60
C VAL A 272 2.14 -12.57 1.99
N ASN A 273 3.23 -13.33 2.11
CA ASN A 273 3.24 -14.70 1.65
C ASN A 273 2.44 -15.59 2.62
N PRO A 274 1.70 -16.60 2.13
CA PRO A 274 1.13 -17.62 3.01
C PRO A 274 2.22 -18.25 3.90
N GLY A 275 1.96 -18.31 5.20
CA GLY A 275 2.90 -18.73 6.24
C GLY A 275 3.63 -17.60 6.98
N GLU A 276 3.56 -16.35 6.50
CA GLU A 276 4.17 -15.18 7.14
C GLU A 276 3.15 -14.36 7.96
N GLU A 277 1.92 -14.84 8.11
CA GLU A 277 0.88 -14.16 8.87
C GLU A 277 1.11 -14.26 10.40
N PRO A 278 0.71 -13.24 11.17
CA PRO A 278 0.71 -13.31 12.63
C PRO A 278 -0.41 -14.22 13.13
N GLU A 279 -0.41 -14.50 14.42
CA GLU A 279 -1.60 -15.06 15.07
C GLU A 279 -2.78 -14.08 14.97
N PHE A 280 -3.97 -14.62 14.70
CA PHE A 280 -5.19 -13.84 14.55
C PHE A 280 -5.96 -13.74 15.87
N VAL A 281 -6.52 -12.57 16.14
CA VAL A 281 -7.34 -12.30 17.33
C VAL A 281 -8.84 -12.37 17.03
N GLN A 282 -9.22 -12.16 15.76
CA GLN A 282 -10.59 -12.20 15.29
C GLN A 282 -10.59 -12.63 13.82
N THR A 283 -11.58 -13.41 13.40
CA THR A 283 -11.83 -13.81 12.02
C THR A 283 -13.30 -13.69 11.68
N VAL A 284 -13.61 -13.09 10.53
CA VAL A 284 -14.98 -12.90 10.04
C VAL A 284 -15.09 -13.46 8.63
N ILE A 285 -16.21 -14.12 8.35
CA ILE A 285 -16.60 -14.49 6.98
C ILE A 285 -17.62 -13.46 6.51
N ALA A 286 -17.25 -12.59 5.59
CA ALA A 286 -18.18 -11.62 5.02
C ALA A 286 -18.79 -12.16 3.73
N ILE A 287 -20.10 -12.01 3.60
CA ILE A 287 -20.86 -12.40 2.41
C ILE A 287 -21.65 -11.23 1.84
N ASP A 288 -21.60 -11.09 0.52
CA ASP A 288 -22.47 -10.19 -0.26
C ASP A 288 -23.36 -11.03 -1.19
N PRO A 289 -24.58 -11.39 -0.73
CA PRO A 289 -25.48 -12.19 -1.53
C PRO A 289 -26.17 -11.34 -2.60
N SER A 290 -25.93 -11.67 -3.87
CA SER A 290 -26.67 -11.09 -4.99
C SER A 290 -28.15 -11.48 -4.92
N GLY A 291 -29.06 -10.51 -5.10
CA GLY A 291 -30.48 -10.80 -5.26
C GLY A 291 -30.70 -11.47 -6.61
N ALA A 292 -31.10 -12.75 -6.62
CA ALA A 292 -31.52 -13.40 -7.85
C ALA A 292 -32.67 -12.60 -8.49
N SER A 293 -32.48 -12.12 -9.71
CA SER A 293 -33.57 -11.56 -10.51
C SER A 293 -34.47 -12.71 -10.94
N GLU A 294 -35.76 -12.62 -10.62
CA GLU A 294 -36.75 -13.57 -11.12
C GLU A 294 -36.79 -13.50 -12.66
N ALA A 295 -36.66 -14.67 -13.28
CA ALA A 295 -36.83 -14.94 -14.71
C ALA A 295 -35.90 -14.16 -15.65
N GLY A 296 -34.87 -14.86 -16.15
CA GLY A 296 -34.17 -14.43 -17.36
C GLY A 296 -35.17 -14.21 -18.49
N ASP A 297 -35.20 -12.99 -19.01
CA ASP A 297 -36.00 -12.60 -20.17
C ASP A 297 -35.60 -13.52 -21.34
N SER A 298 -36.53 -14.36 -21.78
CA SER A 298 -36.31 -15.48 -22.70
C SER A 298 -36.02 -15.07 -24.16
N SER A 299 -35.40 -13.91 -24.38
CA SER A 299 -35.02 -13.41 -25.71
C SER A 299 -33.51 -13.32 -25.97
N ASP A 300 -32.66 -13.60 -24.98
CA ASP A 300 -31.20 -13.62 -25.19
C ASP A 300 -30.72 -15.06 -25.46
N ILE A 301 -30.31 -15.35 -26.70
CA ILE A 301 -29.79 -16.66 -27.14
C ILE A 301 -28.37 -16.96 -26.57
N GLU A 302 -27.81 -16.08 -25.76
CA GLU A 302 -26.62 -16.38 -24.95
C GLU A 302 -27.07 -16.77 -23.54
N MET A 303 -26.81 -18.02 -23.13
CA MET A 303 -27.03 -18.54 -21.78
C MET A 303 -26.42 -17.61 -20.72
N LYS A 304 -27.19 -16.66 -20.19
CA LYS A 304 -26.84 -15.97 -18.94
C LYS A 304 -26.90 -17.01 -17.81
N PRO A 305 -25.86 -17.13 -16.97
CA PRO A 305 -25.96 -17.96 -15.77
C PRO A 305 -27.14 -17.46 -14.93
N LEU A 306 -27.95 -18.41 -14.44
CA LEU A 306 -29.18 -18.15 -13.69
C LEU A 306 -28.95 -17.43 -12.33
N ASN A 307 -27.69 -17.36 -11.87
CA ASN A 307 -27.30 -16.76 -10.61
C ASN A 307 -26.19 -15.72 -10.85
N ASP A 308 -26.26 -14.61 -10.11
CA ASP A 308 -25.18 -13.63 -10.03
C ASP A 308 -24.05 -14.15 -9.09
N GLU A 309 -22.89 -13.48 -9.12
CA GLU A 309 -21.74 -13.84 -8.28
C GLU A 309 -22.01 -13.48 -6.81
N ILE A 310 -21.64 -14.37 -5.90
CA ILE A 310 -21.75 -14.16 -4.45
C ILE A 310 -20.36 -13.92 -3.89
N GLY A 311 -20.13 -12.71 -3.37
CA GLY A 311 -18.90 -12.39 -2.65
C GLY A 311 -18.82 -13.19 -1.34
N ILE A 312 -17.75 -13.96 -1.13
CA ILE A 312 -17.46 -14.66 0.13
C ILE A 312 -16.00 -14.45 0.48
N ILE A 313 -15.74 -13.63 1.49
CA ILE A 313 -14.40 -13.21 1.88
C ILE A 313 -14.08 -13.62 3.31
N VAL A 314 -12.88 -14.17 3.50
CA VAL A 314 -12.32 -14.50 4.82
C VAL A 314 -11.36 -13.39 5.22
N ALA A 315 -11.70 -12.67 6.29
CA ALA A 315 -10.87 -11.60 6.84
C ALA A 315 -10.49 -11.91 8.28
N SER A 316 -9.25 -11.60 8.68
CA SER A 316 -8.80 -11.76 10.06
C SER A 316 -8.05 -10.53 10.56
N LEU A 317 -8.20 -10.21 11.84
CA LEU A 317 -7.37 -9.23 12.52
C LEU A 317 -6.15 -9.91 13.13
N GLY A 318 -4.96 -9.47 12.75
CA GLY A 318 -3.70 -9.92 13.35
C GLY A 318 -3.46 -9.31 14.73
N LYS A 319 -2.68 -9.97 15.58
CA LYS A 319 -2.19 -9.40 16.85
C LYS A 319 -1.41 -8.10 16.65
N ASP A 320 -0.87 -7.87 15.45
CA ASP A 320 -0.17 -6.67 15.02
C ASP A 320 -1.10 -5.50 14.61
N GLN A 321 -2.42 -5.65 14.84
CA GLN A 321 -3.45 -4.64 14.57
C GLN A 321 -3.66 -4.36 13.07
N LYS A 322 -3.40 -5.34 12.19
CA LYS A 322 -3.67 -5.25 10.75
C LYS A 322 -4.75 -6.23 10.32
N VAL A 323 -5.53 -5.87 9.31
CA VAL A 323 -6.56 -6.74 8.73
C VAL A 323 -5.98 -7.52 7.55
N TYR A 324 -6.11 -8.83 7.60
CA TYR A 324 -5.61 -9.77 6.60
C TYR A 324 -6.75 -10.31 5.76
N LEU A 325 -6.68 -10.12 4.45
CA LEU A 325 -7.47 -10.85 3.47
C LEU A 325 -6.84 -12.25 3.32
N ARG A 326 -7.53 -13.28 3.80
CA ARG A 326 -7.00 -14.65 3.89
C ARG A 326 -7.47 -15.56 2.78
N ALA A 327 -8.69 -15.38 2.31
CA ALA A 327 -9.24 -16.14 1.21
C ALA A 327 -10.38 -15.39 0.53
N ASP A 328 -10.50 -15.63 -0.76
CA ASP A 328 -11.66 -15.30 -1.58
C ASP A 328 -12.30 -16.63 -2.03
N LEU A 329 -13.47 -16.92 -1.47
CA LEU A 329 -14.24 -18.14 -1.73
C LEU A 329 -15.49 -17.84 -2.57
N SER A 330 -15.51 -16.69 -3.24
CA SER A 330 -16.67 -16.20 -3.97
C SER A 330 -16.98 -17.09 -5.18
N LEU A 331 -18.26 -17.35 -5.42
CA LEU A 331 -18.74 -18.28 -6.43
C LEU A 331 -20.08 -17.85 -7.02
N VAL A 332 -20.40 -18.39 -8.20
CA VAL A 332 -21.72 -18.29 -8.82
C VAL A 332 -22.54 -19.52 -8.45
N ALA A 333 -23.38 -19.41 -7.42
CA ALA A 333 -24.20 -20.53 -6.93
C ALA A 333 -25.47 -20.05 -6.25
N GLY A 334 -26.48 -20.92 -6.19
CA GLY A 334 -27.68 -20.69 -5.39
C GLY A 334 -27.39 -20.85 -3.88
N PRO A 335 -28.38 -20.55 -3.01
CA PRO A 335 -28.23 -20.67 -1.57
C PRO A 335 -27.84 -22.06 -1.09
N ILE A 336 -28.45 -23.08 -1.68
CA ILE A 336 -28.20 -24.49 -1.39
C ILE A 336 -27.72 -25.16 -2.67
N GLY A 337 -26.67 -25.97 -2.55
CA GLY A 337 -26.10 -26.69 -3.66
C GLY A 337 -27.04 -27.76 -4.23
N GLN A 338 -27.24 -27.74 -5.55
CA GLN A 338 -28.08 -28.70 -6.26
C GLN A 338 -27.33 -29.33 -7.43
N GLY A 339 -27.60 -30.61 -7.67
CA GLY A 339 -26.98 -31.38 -8.75
C GLY A 339 -25.54 -31.81 -8.46
N ILE A 340 -24.94 -32.41 -9.47
CA ILE A 340 -23.59 -32.97 -9.44
C ILE A 340 -22.72 -32.21 -10.44
N ASP A 341 -21.50 -31.91 -10.05
CA ASP A 341 -20.48 -31.37 -10.92
C ASP A 341 -20.04 -32.45 -11.92
N PRO A 342 -20.19 -32.23 -13.24
CA PRO A 342 -19.96 -33.26 -14.24
C PRO A 342 -18.48 -33.63 -14.40
N GLU A 343 -17.54 -32.78 -13.98
CA GLU A 343 -16.10 -33.06 -14.07
C GLU A 343 -15.60 -33.84 -12.86
N THR A 344 -16.07 -33.47 -11.65
CA THR A 344 -15.59 -34.06 -10.39
C THR A 344 -16.49 -35.17 -9.84
N GLY A 345 -17.74 -35.26 -10.31
CA GLY A 345 -18.74 -36.20 -9.79
C GLY A 345 -19.25 -35.85 -8.38
N GLN A 346 -18.86 -34.71 -7.83
CA GLN A 346 -19.23 -34.28 -6.47
C GLN A 346 -20.47 -33.40 -6.47
N LYS A 347 -21.17 -33.33 -5.32
CA LYS A 347 -22.29 -32.40 -5.14
C LYS A 347 -21.79 -30.97 -5.34
N ARG A 348 -22.48 -30.19 -6.18
CA ARG A 348 -22.24 -28.74 -6.29
C ARG A 348 -22.63 -28.08 -4.97
N LEU A 349 -21.78 -27.22 -4.43
CA LEU A 349 -22.06 -26.50 -3.19
C LEU A 349 -22.80 -25.19 -3.45
N GLY A 350 -23.72 -24.83 -2.56
CA GLY A 350 -24.36 -23.53 -2.50
C GLY A 350 -23.50 -22.53 -1.72
N TRP A 351 -23.78 -21.23 -1.88
CA TRP A 351 -23.00 -20.20 -1.20
C TRP A 351 -23.07 -20.31 0.33
N ALA A 352 -24.20 -20.77 0.89
CA ALA A 352 -24.34 -20.92 2.33
C ALA A 352 -23.53 -22.11 2.88
N GLU A 353 -23.44 -23.19 2.11
CA GLU A 353 -22.60 -24.35 2.46
C GLU A 353 -21.12 -23.94 2.48
N VAL A 354 -20.69 -23.14 1.50
CA VAL A 354 -19.32 -22.59 1.44
C VAL A 354 -19.05 -21.66 2.62
N ALA A 355 -19.96 -20.73 2.93
CA ALA A 355 -19.79 -19.77 4.02
C ALA A 355 -19.71 -20.46 5.40
N VAL A 356 -20.59 -21.45 5.66
CA VAL A 356 -20.56 -22.23 6.91
C VAL A 356 -19.32 -23.13 6.99
N ALA A 357 -18.90 -23.74 5.88
CA ALA A 357 -17.66 -24.50 5.85
C ALA A 357 -16.44 -23.61 6.13
N ALA A 358 -16.40 -22.40 5.56
CA ALA A 358 -15.36 -21.43 5.82
C ALA A 358 -15.34 -20.98 7.30
N TYR A 359 -16.52 -20.73 7.89
CA TYR A 359 -16.65 -20.40 9.31
C TYR A 359 -15.97 -21.46 10.20
N HIS A 360 -16.27 -22.75 9.97
CA HIS A 360 -15.69 -23.84 10.74
C HIS A 360 -14.19 -24.05 10.46
N TYR A 361 -13.79 -24.01 9.20
CA TYR A 361 -12.40 -24.22 8.80
C TYR A 361 -11.47 -23.13 9.35
N TYR A 362 -11.88 -21.87 9.21
CA TYR A 362 -11.10 -20.72 9.68
C TYR A 362 -11.35 -20.37 11.15
N LYS A 363 -12.25 -21.10 11.83
CA LYS A 363 -12.68 -20.84 13.21
C LYS A 363 -13.11 -19.39 13.39
N ALA A 364 -13.95 -18.92 12.49
CA ALA A 364 -14.43 -17.54 12.49
C ALA A 364 -15.32 -17.27 13.71
N ASP A 365 -15.36 -16.00 14.12
CA ASP A 365 -16.18 -15.53 15.25
C ASP A 365 -17.65 -15.39 14.83
N HIS A 366 -17.89 -14.97 13.59
CA HIS A 366 -19.22 -14.85 13.01
C HIS A 366 -19.19 -14.75 11.48
N ILE A 367 -20.36 -14.91 10.87
CA ILE A 367 -20.60 -14.58 9.46
C ILE A 367 -21.28 -13.22 9.39
N LEU A 368 -20.74 -12.32 8.59
CA LEU A 368 -21.27 -10.97 8.34
C LEU A 368 -22.02 -10.97 7.00
N ALA A 369 -23.29 -10.60 7.01
CA ALA A 369 -24.15 -10.66 5.82
C ALA A 369 -24.81 -9.31 5.50
N GLU A 370 -24.66 -8.84 4.26
CA GLU A 370 -25.43 -7.70 3.76
C GLU A 370 -26.91 -8.08 3.54
N ILE A 371 -27.84 -7.29 4.09
CA ILE A 371 -29.29 -7.59 4.07
C ILE A 371 -30.11 -6.72 3.12
N ASN A 372 -29.48 -6.04 2.16
CA ASN A 372 -30.14 -5.09 1.26
C ASN A 372 -31.20 -5.73 0.34
N TYR A 373 -31.07 -7.02 0.06
CA TYR A 373 -32.02 -7.80 -0.75
C TYR A 373 -32.49 -9.02 0.04
N GLY A 374 -33.71 -8.97 0.59
CA GLY A 374 -34.32 -10.13 1.25
C GLY A 374 -33.66 -10.55 2.57
N GLY A 375 -33.26 -9.60 3.43
CA GLY A 375 -32.47 -9.84 4.64
C GLY A 375 -32.85 -11.01 5.56
N GLY A 376 -34.15 -11.34 5.68
CA GLY A 376 -34.59 -12.51 6.45
C GLY A 376 -34.20 -13.85 5.83
N MET A 377 -33.99 -13.90 4.50
CA MET A 377 -33.66 -15.10 3.75
C MET A 377 -32.19 -15.52 3.96
N VAL A 378 -31.24 -14.58 3.99
CA VAL A 378 -29.81 -14.89 4.10
C VAL A 378 -29.48 -15.51 5.45
N GLU A 379 -29.92 -14.89 6.54
CA GLU A 379 -29.75 -15.43 7.90
C GLU A 379 -30.46 -16.78 8.07
N ALA A 380 -31.69 -16.91 7.53
CA ALA A 380 -32.43 -18.16 7.59
C ALA A 380 -31.73 -19.30 6.83
N VAL A 381 -31.15 -19.04 5.65
CA VAL A 381 -30.41 -20.04 4.87
C VAL A 381 -29.15 -20.48 5.61
N ILE A 382 -28.38 -19.55 6.18
CA ILE A 382 -27.17 -19.90 6.97
C ILE A 382 -27.56 -20.74 8.19
N ARG A 383 -28.59 -20.32 8.93
CA ARG A 383 -29.06 -21.05 10.12
C ARG A 383 -29.72 -22.39 9.79
N ALA A 384 -30.29 -22.54 8.59
CA ALA A 384 -30.79 -23.83 8.11
C ALA A 384 -29.64 -24.81 7.84
N GLN A 385 -28.47 -24.30 7.44
CA GLN A 385 -27.26 -25.11 7.28
C GLN A 385 -26.61 -25.43 8.64
N ASP A 386 -26.48 -24.44 9.52
CA ASP A 386 -26.02 -24.62 10.90
C ASP A 386 -26.59 -23.54 11.83
N GLY A 387 -27.52 -23.95 12.71
CA GLY A 387 -28.21 -23.05 13.63
C GLY A 387 -27.33 -22.45 14.73
N ASN A 388 -26.10 -22.94 14.92
CA ASN A 388 -25.18 -22.42 15.93
C ASN A 388 -24.24 -21.33 15.39
N VAL A 389 -24.23 -21.09 14.08
CA VAL A 389 -23.36 -20.08 13.48
C VAL A 389 -23.86 -18.67 13.85
N PRO A 390 -23.03 -17.84 14.51
CA PRO A 390 -23.38 -16.45 14.75
C PRO A 390 -23.42 -15.68 13.43
N VAL A 391 -24.57 -15.08 13.13
CA VAL A 391 -24.76 -14.24 11.94
C VAL A 391 -24.97 -12.80 12.39
N LYS A 392 -24.13 -11.89 11.89
CA LYS A 392 -24.28 -10.45 12.05
C LYS A 392 -24.76 -9.87 10.73
N THR A 393 -25.81 -9.07 10.75
CA THR A 393 -26.37 -8.47 9.55
C THR A 393 -25.97 -6.99 9.44
N VAL A 394 -25.66 -6.54 8.23
CA VAL A 394 -25.32 -5.15 7.93
C VAL A 394 -26.18 -4.63 6.78
N ARG A 395 -26.51 -3.34 6.82
CA ARG A 395 -27.31 -2.68 5.80
C ARG A 395 -26.52 -1.53 5.21
N ALA A 396 -26.44 -1.44 3.89
CA ALA A 396 -25.81 -0.26 3.28
C ALA A 396 -26.75 0.95 3.42
N SER A 397 -26.27 2.01 4.05
CA SER A 397 -26.96 3.30 4.16
C SER A 397 -26.38 4.37 3.23
N THR A 398 -25.21 4.11 2.65
CA THR A 398 -24.46 5.02 1.77
C THR A 398 -23.94 4.29 0.53
N GLY A 399 -23.58 5.06 -0.50
CA GLY A 399 -23.10 4.52 -1.77
C GLY A 399 -21.82 3.68 -1.62
N LYS A 400 -21.65 2.67 -2.49
CA LYS A 400 -20.53 1.70 -2.43
C LYS A 400 -19.16 2.39 -2.33
N HIS A 401 -18.91 3.45 -3.10
CA HIS A 401 -17.65 4.20 -3.06
C HIS A 401 -17.41 4.95 -1.74
N ILE A 402 -18.46 5.46 -1.09
CA ILE A 402 -18.38 6.14 0.22
C ILE A 402 -17.99 5.13 1.31
N ARG A 403 -18.50 3.89 1.23
CA ARG A 403 -18.11 2.80 2.15
C ARG A 403 -16.67 2.32 1.89
N ALA A 404 -16.25 2.34 0.64
CA ALA A 404 -14.95 1.86 0.21
C ALA A 404 -13.78 2.82 0.56
N GLU A 405 -13.99 4.13 0.57
CA GLU A 405 -12.95 5.14 0.80
C GLU A 405 -12.24 5.05 2.17
N PRO A 406 -12.95 4.83 3.31
CA PRO A 406 -12.29 4.58 4.60
C PRO A 406 -11.41 3.33 4.57
N VAL A 407 -11.85 2.28 3.89
CA VAL A 407 -11.10 1.02 3.76
C VAL A 407 -9.83 1.23 2.93
N SER A 408 -9.90 1.96 1.81
CA SER A 408 -8.70 2.26 1.00
C SER A 408 -7.67 3.09 1.76
N THR A 409 -8.12 3.96 2.68
CA THR A 409 -7.23 4.71 3.57
C THR A 409 -6.40 3.78 4.47
N LEU A 410 -6.94 2.64 4.90
CA LEU A 410 -6.17 1.68 5.70
C LEU A 410 -5.02 1.04 4.92
N TYR A 411 -5.16 0.86 3.60
CA TYR A 411 -4.05 0.36 2.76
C TYR A 411 -2.89 1.35 2.75
N THR A 412 -3.18 2.64 2.58
CA THR A 412 -2.13 3.68 2.56
C THR A 412 -1.46 3.90 3.94
N ARG A 413 -2.15 3.53 5.03
CA ARG A 413 -1.67 3.63 6.41
C ARG A 413 -1.11 2.32 6.97
N ASP A 414 -0.82 1.35 6.11
CA ASP A 414 -0.24 0.06 6.51
C ASP A 414 -1.13 -0.82 7.40
N GLY A 415 -2.45 -0.61 7.36
CA GLY A 415 -3.44 -1.31 8.20
C GLY A 415 -4.05 -2.58 7.57
N VAL A 416 -3.72 -2.90 6.32
CA VAL A 416 -4.27 -4.05 5.58
C VAL A 416 -3.16 -4.90 4.98
N ARG A 417 -3.39 -6.22 4.88
CA ARG A 417 -2.54 -7.20 4.21
C ARG A 417 -3.33 -8.18 3.33
N HIS A 418 -2.72 -8.62 2.23
CA HIS A 418 -3.26 -9.64 1.32
C HIS A 418 -2.41 -10.91 1.37
N VAL A 419 -2.99 -12.03 1.81
CA VAL A 419 -2.32 -13.32 1.92
C VAL A 419 -2.37 -14.06 0.58
N GLY A 420 -1.45 -13.77 -0.32
CA GLY A 420 -1.49 -14.30 -1.69
C GLY A 420 -2.24 -13.40 -2.68
N GLN A 421 -2.56 -13.93 -3.87
CA GLN A 421 -3.18 -13.19 -5.00
C GLN A 421 -4.67 -13.44 -5.05
N PHE A 422 -5.45 -12.39 -5.27
CA PHE A 422 -6.90 -12.48 -5.47
C PHE A 422 -7.31 -11.69 -6.72
N PRO A 423 -6.88 -12.08 -7.93
CA PRO A 423 -6.96 -11.22 -9.12
C PRO A 423 -8.37 -10.69 -9.40
N GLN A 424 -9.41 -11.51 -9.24
CA GLN A 424 -10.80 -11.10 -9.48
C GLN A 424 -11.28 -10.05 -8.48
N LEU A 425 -10.95 -10.21 -7.19
CA LEU A 425 -11.24 -9.24 -6.15
C LEU A 425 -10.39 -7.96 -6.34
N GLU A 426 -9.10 -8.11 -6.65
CA GLU A 426 -8.16 -7.01 -6.87
C GLU A 426 -8.58 -6.14 -8.06
N ASP A 427 -9.07 -6.76 -9.14
CA ASP A 427 -9.66 -6.07 -10.29
C ASP A 427 -10.91 -5.28 -9.88
N GLN A 428 -11.80 -5.86 -9.07
CA GLN A 428 -12.97 -5.15 -8.54
C GLN A 428 -12.56 -3.98 -7.63
N LEU A 429 -11.56 -4.15 -6.76
CA LEU A 429 -11.04 -3.05 -5.93
C LEU A 429 -10.45 -1.92 -6.78
N CYS A 430 -9.66 -2.25 -7.79
CA CYS A 430 -9.06 -1.25 -8.68
C CYS A 430 -10.08 -0.52 -9.57
N ALA A 431 -11.31 -1.05 -9.70
CA ALA A 431 -12.41 -0.40 -10.39
C ALA A 431 -13.18 0.63 -9.52
N PHE A 432 -12.87 0.74 -8.23
CA PHE A 432 -13.42 1.80 -7.37
C PHE A 432 -12.69 3.12 -7.56
N THR A 433 -13.45 4.21 -7.59
CA THR A 433 -12.95 5.58 -7.59
C THR A 433 -13.67 6.42 -6.53
N SER A 434 -13.15 7.59 -6.19
CA SER A 434 -13.81 8.55 -5.29
C SER A 434 -15.15 9.06 -5.82
N LEU A 435 -15.45 8.85 -7.12
CA LEU A 435 -16.70 9.26 -7.75
C LEU A 435 -17.70 8.12 -7.92
N GLY A 436 -17.30 6.87 -7.62
CA GLY A 436 -18.13 5.70 -7.87
C GLY A 436 -17.33 4.46 -8.25
N TYR A 437 -18.04 3.37 -8.45
CA TYR A 437 -17.49 2.12 -8.97
C TYR A 437 -17.70 2.05 -10.49
N GLY A 438 -16.62 1.77 -11.23
CA GLY A 438 -16.59 1.80 -12.70
C GLY A 438 -16.48 0.43 -13.38
N GLY A 439 -16.64 -0.68 -12.64
CA GLY A 439 -16.57 -2.03 -13.20
C GLY A 439 -17.85 -2.44 -13.95
N ALA A 440 -17.73 -3.39 -14.88
CA ALA A 440 -18.82 -3.82 -15.76
C ALA A 440 -19.94 -4.61 -15.05
N LYS A 441 -19.62 -5.24 -13.92
CA LYS A 441 -20.54 -6.02 -13.06
C LYS A 441 -20.46 -5.53 -11.62
N SER A 442 -21.46 -5.84 -10.81
CA SER A 442 -21.46 -5.50 -9.38
C SER A 442 -20.15 -5.94 -8.70
N PRO A 443 -19.57 -5.14 -7.79
CA PRO A 443 -18.34 -5.47 -7.07
C PRO A 443 -18.58 -6.44 -5.91
N ASP A 444 -19.21 -7.58 -6.14
CA ASP A 444 -19.73 -8.44 -5.06
C ASP A 444 -18.60 -8.92 -4.12
N ARG A 445 -17.42 -9.26 -4.66
CA ARG A 445 -16.24 -9.65 -3.86
C ARG A 445 -15.69 -8.46 -3.06
N ALA A 446 -15.58 -7.30 -3.72
CA ALA A 446 -15.04 -6.10 -3.11
C ALA A 446 -15.98 -5.49 -2.05
N ASP A 447 -17.30 -5.58 -2.24
CA ASP A 447 -18.29 -5.19 -1.23
C ASP A 447 -18.20 -6.09 0.01
N ALA A 448 -18.13 -7.42 -0.17
CA ALA A 448 -17.90 -8.35 0.93
C ALA A 448 -16.60 -8.03 1.70
N TRP A 449 -15.51 -7.74 0.99
CA TRP A 449 -14.24 -7.32 1.61
C TRP A 449 -14.36 -5.99 2.38
N VAL A 450 -14.98 -4.97 1.78
CA VAL A 450 -15.20 -3.67 2.43
C VAL A 450 -16.00 -3.83 3.72
N TRP A 451 -17.02 -4.69 3.73
CA TRP A 451 -17.77 -4.99 4.94
C TRP A 451 -16.93 -5.69 5.99
N ALA A 452 -16.14 -6.69 5.59
CA ALA A 452 -15.26 -7.41 6.51
C ALA A 452 -14.29 -6.47 7.23
N VAL A 453 -13.63 -5.58 6.48
CA VAL A 453 -12.69 -4.61 7.05
C VAL A 453 -13.43 -3.59 7.92
N THR A 454 -14.61 -3.14 7.49
CA THR A 454 -15.41 -2.18 8.26
C THR A 454 -15.81 -2.76 9.62
N ASP A 455 -16.24 -4.02 9.63
CA ASP A 455 -16.64 -4.72 10.86
C ASP A 455 -15.49 -4.92 11.83
N ILE A 456 -14.33 -5.30 11.30
CA ILE A 456 -13.14 -5.58 12.10
C ILE A 456 -12.47 -4.30 12.61
N ALA A 457 -12.35 -3.26 11.78
CA ALA A 457 -11.40 -2.16 12.01
C ALA A 457 -12.03 -0.76 12.08
N LEU A 458 -13.27 -0.55 11.63
CA LEU A 458 -13.84 0.81 11.47
C LEU A 458 -15.13 1.07 12.26
N GLN A 459 -15.73 0.07 12.92
CA GLN A 459 -16.83 0.32 13.86
C GLN A 459 -16.28 1.00 15.14
N ASP A 460 -17.05 1.96 15.70
CA ASP A 460 -16.81 2.66 16.99
C ASP A 460 -16.90 1.71 18.22
N GLY A 461 -16.19 0.59 18.16
CA GLY A 461 -16.25 -0.54 19.09
C GLY A 461 -14.88 -1.13 19.44
N ALA A 462 -13.79 -0.44 19.11
CA ALA A 462 -12.44 -0.76 19.60
C ALA A 462 -12.30 -0.65 21.14
N ASN A 463 -13.38 -0.29 21.86
CA ASN A 463 -13.48 -0.39 23.31
C ASN A 463 -13.72 -1.83 23.83
N ASN A 464 -14.03 -2.81 22.97
CA ASN A 464 -14.27 -4.19 23.43
C ASN A 464 -13.00 -5.04 23.58
N TRP A 465 -11.85 -4.66 23.01
CA TRP A 465 -10.64 -5.49 23.13
C TRP A 465 -9.91 -5.27 24.44
N ILE A 466 -9.96 -4.05 25.01
CA ILE A 466 -9.46 -3.79 26.37
C ILE A 466 -10.31 -4.56 27.40
N GLU A 467 -11.64 -4.62 27.22
CA GLU A 467 -12.54 -5.37 28.09
C GLU A 467 -12.37 -6.89 27.95
N TYR A 468 -12.11 -7.37 26.72
CA TYR A 468 -11.83 -8.78 26.43
C TYR A 468 -10.51 -9.25 27.04
N TYR A 469 -9.43 -8.48 26.88
CA TYR A 469 -8.14 -8.77 27.54
C TYR A 469 -8.20 -8.56 29.05
N ARG A 470 -8.98 -7.59 29.56
CA ARG A 470 -9.25 -7.44 31.01
C ARG A 470 -9.94 -8.68 31.57
N ARG A 471 -10.99 -9.18 30.93
CA ARG A 471 -11.71 -10.40 31.36
C ARG A 471 -10.88 -11.67 31.23
N LEU A 472 -10.01 -11.75 30.22
CA LEU A 472 -9.05 -12.86 30.10
C LEU A 472 -7.98 -12.81 31.20
N ASN A 473 -7.48 -11.63 31.56
CA ASN A 473 -6.53 -11.45 32.66
C ASN A 473 -7.17 -11.66 34.05
N GLU A 474 -8.44 -11.26 34.21
CA GLU A 474 -9.25 -11.56 35.41
C GLU A 474 -9.52 -13.06 35.57
N LYS A 475 -9.78 -13.78 34.47
CA LYS A 475 -9.91 -15.25 34.48
C LYS A 475 -8.58 -15.99 34.62
N ALA A 476 -7.46 -15.38 34.18
CA ALA A 476 -6.12 -15.95 34.25
C ALA A 476 -5.34 -15.58 35.52
N GLY A 477 -5.87 -14.69 36.37
CA GLY A 477 -5.29 -14.32 37.67
C GLY A 477 -3.98 -13.54 37.61
N THR A 478 -3.65 -12.90 36.49
CA THR A 478 -2.35 -12.23 36.30
C THR A 478 -2.50 -10.77 35.89
N LEU A 479 -2.43 -9.86 36.87
CA LEU A 479 -1.91 -8.51 36.66
C LEU A 479 -0.87 -8.20 37.75
N PRO A 480 0.26 -7.56 37.42
CA PRO A 480 1.23 -7.10 38.41
C PRO A 480 0.67 -5.90 39.19
N GLU A 481 0.93 -5.87 40.51
CA GLU A 481 0.60 -4.74 41.38
C GLU A 481 1.18 -3.43 40.84
N GLN A 482 0.33 -2.40 40.79
CA GLN A 482 0.72 -1.03 40.51
C GLN A 482 1.62 -0.52 41.63
N GLN A 483 2.87 -0.17 41.33
CA GLN A 483 3.69 0.71 42.17
C GLN A 483 3.76 2.11 41.55
N ALA A 484 3.62 3.08 42.44
CA ALA A 484 3.37 4.50 42.21
C ALA A 484 4.60 5.30 41.75
N ASP A 485 4.28 6.48 41.22
CA ASP A 485 5.08 7.71 41.07
C ASP A 485 6.40 7.69 40.25
N GLU A 486 6.42 8.40 39.10
CA GLU A 486 7.09 9.72 38.98
C GLU A 486 7.01 10.36 37.57
N LYS A 487 6.62 11.65 37.58
CA LYS A 487 6.90 12.80 36.68
C LYS A 487 6.83 12.67 35.15
N LYS A 488 5.83 13.35 34.58
CA LYS A 488 5.77 13.79 33.17
C LYS A 488 6.60 15.08 32.97
N PRO A 489 7.31 15.26 31.84
CA PRO A 489 7.89 16.54 31.48
C PRO A 489 6.82 17.51 30.94
N GLU A 490 6.87 18.75 31.41
CA GLU A 490 6.03 19.87 31.03
C GLU A 490 6.42 20.45 29.66
N PHE A 491 5.43 20.64 28.78
CA PHE A 491 5.34 21.82 27.90
C PHE A 491 3.85 22.13 27.64
N GLY A 492 3.41 23.32 28.03
CA GLY A 492 2.03 23.85 27.89
C GLY A 492 1.63 24.13 26.44
N TYR A 493 0.34 24.18 26.09
CA TYR A 493 -0.67 25.11 26.59
C TYR A 493 -1.93 24.42 27.14
N ALA A 494 -2.49 24.98 28.23
CA ALA A 494 -3.73 24.53 28.84
C ALA A 494 -4.96 25.00 28.05
N ILE A 495 -5.73 24.04 27.52
CA ILE A 495 -7.17 24.23 27.28
C ILE A 495 -7.85 23.60 28.49
N THR A 496 -8.49 24.39 29.35
CA THR A 496 -9.27 23.87 30.48
C THR A 496 -10.46 23.08 29.93
N PRO A 497 -10.56 21.75 30.13
CA PRO A 497 -11.78 21.02 29.84
C PRO A 497 -12.84 21.39 30.90
N PRO A 498 -14.13 21.48 30.55
CA PRO A 498 -15.19 21.69 31.54
C PRO A 498 -15.24 20.52 32.53
N ASP A 499 -15.47 20.85 33.82
CA ASP A 499 -15.48 19.93 34.96
C ASP A 499 -16.41 18.71 34.75
N ALA A 500 -15.83 17.58 34.31
CA ALA A 500 -16.56 16.33 34.06
C ALA A 500 -16.94 15.54 35.32
N ASN A 501 -16.69 16.06 36.54
CA ASN A 501 -16.78 15.25 37.77
C ASN A 501 -17.92 15.60 38.74
N LYS A 502 -18.87 16.48 38.38
CA LYS A 502 -20.04 16.73 39.23
C LYS A 502 -21.26 15.92 38.78
N LYS A 503 -21.54 14.80 39.46
CA LYS A 503 -22.72 13.97 39.22
C LYS A 503 -23.94 14.53 39.95
N HIS A 504 -25.12 14.42 39.32
CA HIS A 504 -26.39 14.91 39.85
C HIS A 504 -27.37 13.77 40.08
N ARG A 505 -28.10 13.85 41.21
CA ARG A 505 -29.08 12.83 41.62
C ARG A 505 -30.47 13.17 41.07
N VAL A 506 -31.11 12.21 40.43
CA VAL A 506 -32.47 12.33 39.87
C VAL A 506 -33.30 11.14 40.31
N LEU A 507 -34.54 11.40 40.73
CA LEU A 507 -35.52 10.36 41.04
C LEU A 507 -36.26 9.94 39.77
N VAL A 508 -36.24 8.65 39.45
CA VAL A 508 -36.84 8.09 38.24
C VAL A 508 -38.34 7.81 38.45
N PRO A 509 -39.27 8.29 37.59
CA PRO A 509 -40.72 8.07 37.71
C PRO A 509 -41.15 6.61 37.51
N GLU A 510 -42.24 6.18 38.15
CA GLU A 510 -42.73 4.77 38.14
C GLU A 510 -42.94 4.19 36.73
N GLY A 511 -42.67 2.88 36.60
CA GLY A 511 -42.80 2.15 35.34
C GLY A 511 -41.55 2.11 34.45
N ILE A 512 -40.45 2.75 34.86
CA ILE A 512 -39.18 2.77 34.11
C ILE A 512 -38.15 1.86 34.80
N SER A 513 -37.71 0.83 34.08
CA SER A 513 -36.71 -0.16 34.53
C SER A 513 -35.31 0.09 33.97
N THR A 514 -35.21 0.77 32.83
CA THR A 514 -33.94 1.09 32.17
C THR A 514 -33.97 2.52 31.64
N LEU A 515 -32.85 3.22 31.80
CA LEU A 515 -32.69 4.62 31.48
C LEU A 515 -31.60 4.76 30.43
N PHE A 516 -31.87 5.56 29.39
CA PHE A 516 -30.93 5.86 28.31
C PHE A 516 -30.39 7.26 28.50
N LEU A 517 -29.06 7.39 28.52
CA LEU A 517 -28.33 8.64 28.70
C LEU A 517 -27.99 9.26 27.34
N ILE A 518 -27.71 10.56 27.34
CA ILE A 518 -27.41 11.34 26.13
C ILE A 518 -26.12 10.85 25.45
N ASP A 519 -25.17 10.31 26.21
CA ASP A 519 -23.94 9.70 25.70
C ASP A 519 -24.15 8.33 25.01
N GLY A 520 -25.40 7.89 24.89
CA GLY A 520 -25.79 6.64 24.24
C GLY A 520 -25.70 5.42 25.15
N THR A 521 -25.24 5.56 26.39
CA THR A 521 -25.22 4.46 27.36
C THR A 521 -26.59 4.25 27.99
N SER A 522 -26.79 3.07 28.60
CA SER A 522 -27.99 2.79 29.36
C SER A 522 -27.66 2.23 30.74
N MET A 523 -28.52 2.51 31.70
CA MET A 523 -28.38 2.02 33.07
C MET A 523 -29.70 1.46 33.59
N LEU A 524 -29.62 0.38 34.37
CA LEU A 524 -30.76 -0.17 35.09
C LEU A 524 -31.13 0.77 36.24
N VAL A 525 -32.43 1.00 36.42
CA VAL A 525 -32.95 1.83 37.49
C VAL A 525 -32.86 1.05 38.81
N PRO A 526 -32.15 1.56 39.83
CA PRO A 526 -32.00 0.88 41.10
C PRO A 526 -33.34 0.83 41.86
N VAL A 527 -33.42 -0.02 42.89
CA VAL A 527 -34.67 -0.25 43.64
C VAL A 527 -35.16 1.00 44.37
N ASP A 528 -34.24 1.85 44.84
CA ASP A 528 -34.54 3.16 45.44
C ASP A 528 -34.85 4.24 44.40
N ARG A 529 -34.64 3.91 43.11
CA ARG A 529 -34.99 4.70 41.93
C ARG A 529 -34.25 6.02 41.82
N ILE A 530 -33.15 6.17 42.55
CA ILE A 530 -32.30 7.37 42.51
C ILE A 530 -31.06 7.08 41.66
N VAL A 531 -30.88 7.82 40.57
CA VAL A 531 -29.72 7.66 39.66
C VAL A 531 -28.80 8.87 39.73
N SER A 532 -27.49 8.63 39.58
CA SER A 532 -26.47 9.69 39.52
C SER A 532 -25.99 9.85 38.07
N VAL A 533 -26.34 10.97 37.44
CA VAL A 533 -26.12 11.21 36.00
C VAL A 533 -25.38 12.53 35.76
N SER A 534 -24.97 12.80 34.53
CA SER A 534 -24.29 14.05 34.18
C SER A 534 -25.20 15.28 34.37
N ALA A 535 -24.64 16.49 34.35
CA ALA A 535 -25.44 17.71 34.42
C ALA A 535 -26.38 17.87 33.22
N GLU A 536 -25.96 17.40 32.04
CA GLU A 536 -26.73 17.44 30.80
C GLU A 536 -27.91 16.47 30.87
N ASP A 537 -27.67 15.23 31.30
CA ASP A 537 -28.72 14.22 31.52
C ASP A 537 -29.72 14.68 32.58
N ALA A 538 -29.25 15.21 33.72
CA ALA A 538 -30.13 15.71 34.78
C ALA A 538 -31.01 16.87 34.32
N THR A 539 -30.49 17.73 33.43
CA THR A 539 -31.26 18.83 32.85
C THR A 539 -32.31 18.30 31.87
N ALA A 540 -31.93 17.35 31.00
CA ALA A 540 -32.86 16.73 30.05
C ALA A 540 -33.98 15.93 30.75
N PHE A 541 -33.68 15.22 31.83
CA PHE A 541 -34.70 14.55 32.64
C PHE A 541 -35.59 15.53 33.39
N GLY A 542 -35.03 16.62 33.91
CA GLY A 542 -35.82 17.71 34.51
C GLY A 542 -36.82 18.34 33.54
N MET A 543 -36.45 18.51 32.26
CA MET A 543 -37.39 18.98 31.21
C MET A 543 -38.53 18.01 30.94
N ARG A 544 -38.37 16.72 31.29
CA ARG A 544 -39.41 15.68 31.22
C ARG A 544 -40.20 15.54 32.53
N GLY A 545 -40.01 16.46 33.47
CA GLY A 545 -40.73 16.51 34.75
C GLY A 545 -40.16 15.60 35.84
N TRP A 546 -38.93 15.12 35.70
CA TRP A 546 -38.31 14.25 36.70
C TRP A 546 -37.73 15.08 37.85
N GLU A 547 -37.86 14.57 39.07
CA GLU A 547 -37.43 15.31 40.25
C GLU A 547 -35.91 15.24 40.42
N ARG A 548 -35.26 16.41 40.42
CA ARG A 548 -33.83 16.52 40.74
C ARG A 548 -33.67 16.67 42.25
N LEU A 549 -32.94 15.74 42.85
CA LEU A 549 -32.66 15.77 44.28
C LEU A 549 -31.48 16.71 44.54
N ALA A 550 -31.55 17.50 45.61
CA ALA A 550 -30.42 18.29 46.07
C ALA A 550 -29.25 17.35 46.44
N ALA A 551 -28.02 17.81 46.16
CA ALA A 551 -26.80 17.02 46.30
C ALA A 551 -26.60 16.45 47.70
#